data_AF-A0AA43EI06-F1
#
_entry.id   AF-A0AA43EI06-F1
#
_cell.length_a   1.000
_cell.length_b   1.000
_cell.length_c   1.000
_cell.angle_alpha   90.00
_cell.angle_beta   90.00
_cell.angle_gamma   90.00
#
_symmetry.space_group_name_H-M   'P 1'
#
loop_
_entity.id
_entity.type
_entity.pdbx_description
1 polymer ?
#
loop_
_entity_poly.entity_id
_entity_poly.type
_entity_poly.pdbx_seq_one_letter_code
_entity_poly.pdbx_strand_id
1 'polypeptide(L)'
;MAVFAYRVARPDGSMINGHVEGEEEALVRAKLEAQGLLVFHLHRRGMPTVEVAKPWFRGRLPVGQFLIFNQELLALIRSGLPILRVWDLLIERAGHPGFQQTLREVKADIRGGASASDALGKHAAYFSDLYVATIRAGEQSGNLPDVLQRYVAYLKLMIALRQKVTKAISYPIVLILIGIAVIGFLLTYVMPTFVSVYGESARTLPWATQVLLSAVTHAEAWAIPAVAVVGATLLGTRAYYKTSAGRVSIDRLSLKLPLVGQIIVQHNTVQLARTLGTILGGGTPLVDALYSARTAVSNQFVSQQLAPAVDEIREGATLAKALDRPKVLPRLAIEMLAVGEETGSLDAMLRDIAEFYEGDLDTRLATLTTWIEPALLLIMGVMVGGIVIVMYLPVFQMAGTVGG
;
A
#
# COMPACT_ATOMS: atom_id res chain seq x y z
N MET A 1 -18.87 34.24 -38.55
CA MET A 1 -17.49 33.75 -38.36
C MET A 1 -17.31 33.28 -36.93
N ALA A 2 -16.48 32.28 -36.67
CA ALA A 2 -16.23 31.80 -35.32
C ALA A 2 -15.10 32.60 -34.67
N VAL A 3 -15.25 32.91 -33.37
CA VAL A 3 -14.19 33.58 -32.60
C VAL A 3 -13.32 32.51 -31.97
N PHE A 4 -12.01 32.55 -32.21
CA PHE A 4 -11.03 31.68 -31.56
C PHE A 4 -10.28 32.46 -30.49
N ALA A 5 -10.22 31.91 -29.28
CA ALA A 5 -9.32 32.40 -28.25
C ALA A 5 -7.95 31.72 -28.45
N TYR A 6 -6.88 32.50 -28.44
CA TYR A 6 -5.52 32.00 -28.62
C TYR A 6 -4.58 32.43 -27.50
N ARG A 7 -3.59 31.59 -27.23
CA ARG A 7 -2.41 31.90 -26.41
C ARG A 7 -1.16 31.64 -27.25
N VAL A 8 -0.43 32.71 -27.54
CA VAL A 8 0.76 32.71 -28.41
C VAL A 8 1.97 33.25 -27.68
N ALA A 9 3.17 32.79 -28.03
CA ALA A 9 4.42 33.46 -27.69
C ALA A 9 4.94 34.30 -28.85
N ARG A 10 5.48 35.47 -28.53
CA ARG A 10 6.35 36.23 -29.43
C ARG A 10 7.77 35.65 -29.42
N PRO A 11 8.60 36.00 -30.42
CA PRO A 11 10.02 35.64 -30.46
C PRO A 11 10.83 36.13 -29.24
N ASP A 12 10.34 37.15 -28.52
CA ASP A 12 10.93 37.68 -27.29
C ASP A 12 10.58 36.85 -26.03
N GLY A 13 9.80 35.77 -26.17
CA GLY A 13 9.36 34.91 -25.07
C GLY A 13 8.15 35.45 -24.30
N SER A 14 7.61 36.63 -24.67
CA SER A 14 6.40 37.17 -24.05
C SER A 14 5.15 36.43 -24.52
N MET A 15 4.25 36.12 -23.57
CA MET A 15 3.01 35.41 -23.83
C MET A 15 1.85 36.39 -23.99
N ILE A 16 1.04 36.21 -25.04
CA ILE A 16 -0.13 37.06 -25.33
C ILE A 16 -1.36 36.17 -25.46
N ASN A 17 -2.42 36.60 -24.80
CA ASN A 17 -3.74 36.03 -24.95
C ASN A 17 -4.59 36.99 -25.78
N GLY A 18 -5.30 36.47 -26.78
CA GLY A 18 -6.10 37.28 -27.69
C GLY A 18 -7.26 36.52 -28.28
N HIS A 19 -8.02 37.22 -29.12
CA HIS A 19 -9.15 36.67 -29.85
C HIS A 19 -8.99 37.00 -31.32
N VAL A 20 -9.28 36.04 -32.19
CA VAL A 20 -9.24 36.23 -33.65
C VAL A 20 -10.44 35.56 -34.28
N GLU A 21 -11.01 36.21 -35.28
CA GLU A 21 -12.11 35.67 -36.06
C GLU A 21 -11.57 34.82 -37.21
N GLY A 22 -12.19 33.65 -37.41
CA GLY A 22 -11.86 32.75 -38.50
C GLY A 22 -12.93 31.71 -38.74
N GLU A 23 -12.81 31.00 -39.85
CA GLU A 23 -13.75 29.95 -40.26
C GLU A 23 -13.31 28.57 -39.76
N GLU A 24 -11.98 28.31 -39.77
CA GLU A 24 -11.39 27.02 -39.43
C GLU A 24 -10.13 27.18 -38.57
N GLU A 25 -9.92 26.28 -37.61
CA GLU A 25 -8.79 26.33 -36.66
C GLU A 25 -7.44 26.28 -37.39
N ALA A 26 -7.32 25.44 -38.42
CA ALA A 26 -6.09 25.28 -39.20
C ALA A 26 -5.69 26.57 -39.91
N LEU A 27 -6.66 27.29 -40.49
CA LEU A 27 -6.44 28.57 -41.16
C LEU A 27 -6.05 29.67 -40.17
N VAL A 28 -6.68 29.69 -38.99
CA VAL A 28 -6.34 30.64 -37.93
C VAL A 28 -4.94 30.39 -37.37
N ARG A 29 -4.58 29.12 -37.14
CA ARG A 29 -3.24 28.74 -36.70
C ARG A 29 -2.18 29.16 -37.72
N ALA A 30 -2.37 28.82 -38.99
CA ALA A 30 -1.45 29.20 -40.06
C ALA A 30 -1.28 30.73 -40.17
N LYS A 31 -2.36 31.49 -39.97
CA LYS A 31 -2.32 32.96 -39.96
C LYS A 31 -1.51 33.53 -38.77
N LEU A 32 -1.64 32.95 -37.58
CA LEU A 32 -0.88 33.36 -36.40
C LEU A 32 0.60 32.96 -36.51
N GLU A 33 0.88 31.76 -37.02
CA GLU A 33 2.25 31.28 -37.24
C GLU A 33 2.96 32.09 -38.34
N ALA A 34 2.25 32.50 -39.39
CA ALA A 34 2.78 33.40 -40.44
C ALA A 34 3.15 34.80 -39.90
N GLN A 35 2.60 35.21 -38.76
CA GLN A 35 2.97 36.46 -38.05
C GLN A 35 4.18 36.28 -37.13
N GLY A 36 4.85 35.12 -37.16
CA GLY A 36 6.00 34.81 -36.32
C GLY A 36 5.62 34.51 -34.86
N LEU A 37 4.35 34.19 -34.60
CA LEU A 37 3.83 33.87 -33.27
C LEU A 37 3.73 32.35 -33.10
N LEU A 38 4.24 31.83 -31.99
CA LEU A 38 4.17 30.39 -31.70
C LEU A 38 2.87 30.07 -30.94
N VAL A 39 1.97 29.30 -31.57
CA VAL A 39 0.61 29.03 -31.07
C VAL A 39 0.59 27.83 -30.10
N PHE A 40 0.42 28.10 -28.80
CA PHE A 40 0.34 27.04 -27.77
C PHE A 40 -1.08 26.50 -27.59
N HIS A 41 -2.07 27.38 -27.55
CA HIS A 41 -3.47 27.00 -27.40
C HIS A 41 -4.33 27.80 -28.36
N LEU A 42 -5.22 27.12 -29.08
CA LEU A 42 -6.19 27.72 -29.97
C LEU A 42 -7.51 26.97 -29.76
N HIS A 43 -8.56 27.65 -29.30
CA HIS A 43 -9.85 27.02 -29.05
C HIS A 43 -10.99 27.88 -29.60
N ARG A 44 -11.93 27.25 -30.31
CA ARG A 44 -13.14 27.88 -30.82
C ARG A 44 -14.05 28.25 -29.64
N ARG A 45 -14.33 29.53 -29.46
CA ARG A 45 -15.20 30.04 -28.40
C ARG A 45 -16.65 29.69 -28.75
N GLY A 46 -17.32 28.94 -27.86
CA GLY A 46 -18.71 28.49 -28.04
C GLY A 46 -18.93 26.98 -27.91
N MET A 47 -17.87 26.18 -27.82
CA MET A 47 -17.98 24.84 -27.24
C MET A 47 -17.93 24.97 -25.72
N PRO A 48 -18.86 24.36 -24.96
CA PRO A 48 -18.78 24.34 -23.51
C PRO A 48 -17.47 23.63 -23.16
N THR A 49 -16.48 24.39 -22.69
CA THR A 49 -15.37 23.82 -21.96
C THR A 49 -15.97 23.24 -20.70
N VAL A 50 -16.37 21.96 -20.77
CA VAL A 50 -16.38 21.11 -19.60
C VAL A 50 -14.95 21.23 -19.09
N GLU A 51 -14.75 22.06 -18.06
CA GLU A 51 -13.60 21.93 -17.19
C GLU A 51 -13.71 20.53 -16.58
N VAL A 52 -13.20 19.56 -17.33
CA VAL A 52 -12.84 18.26 -16.78
C VAL A 52 -11.71 18.60 -15.83
N ALA A 53 -12.06 18.94 -14.58
CA ALA A 53 -11.16 18.93 -13.46
C ALA A 53 -10.47 17.57 -13.50
N LYS A 54 -9.24 17.54 -14.02
CA LYS A 54 -8.46 16.32 -14.21
C LYS A 54 -8.44 15.58 -12.87
N PRO A 55 -9.07 14.40 -12.74
CA PRO A 55 -9.12 13.67 -11.47
C PRO A 55 -7.76 13.08 -11.08
N TRP A 56 -6.71 13.32 -11.87
CA TRP A 56 -5.43 12.61 -11.79
C TRP A 56 -4.44 13.13 -10.75
N PHE A 57 -4.69 14.27 -10.10
CA PHE A 57 -3.80 14.77 -9.03
C PHE A 57 -4.20 14.37 -7.60
N ARG A 58 -5.25 13.55 -7.42
CA ARG A 58 -5.60 12.94 -6.12
C ARG A 58 -4.74 11.72 -5.80
N GLY A 59 -3.43 11.82 -6.01
CA GLY A 59 -2.48 10.82 -5.52
C GLY A 59 -2.41 10.88 -4.00
N ARG A 60 -2.58 9.74 -3.32
CA ARG A 60 -2.30 9.61 -1.89
C ARG A 60 -0.81 9.90 -1.65
N LEU A 61 -0.50 10.70 -0.64
CA LEU A 61 0.88 10.99 -0.27
C LEU A 61 1.56 9.73 0.28
N PRO A 62 2.77 9.35 -0.16
CA PRO A 62 3.51 8.25 0.43
C PRO A 62 3.72 8.48 1.93
N VAL A 63 3.52 7.44 2.75
CA VAL A 63 3.61 7.53 4.22
C VAL A 63 4.96 8.12 4.69
N GLY A 64 6.05 7.82 3.98
CA GLY A 64 7.37 8.39 4.29
C GLY A 64 7.46 9.91 4.06
N GLN A 65 6.81 10.44 3.02
CA GLN A 65 6.74 11.89 2.80
C GLN A 65 5.83 12.56 3.84
N PHE A 66 4.73 11.90 4.23
CA PHE A 66 3.87 12.38 5.31
C PHE A 66 4.58 12.40 6.67
N LEU A 67 5.47 11.43 6.94
CA LEU A 67 6.34 11.42 8.11
C LEU A 67 7.26 12.66 8.12
N ILE A 68 7.93 12.95 7.01
CA ILE A 68 8.81 14.13 6.89
C ILE A 68 8.02 15.41 7.13
N PHE A 69 6.86 15.56 6.49
CA PHE A 69 5.96 16.70 6.71
C PHE A 69 5.64 16.90 8.21
N ASN A 70 5.31 15.83 8.93
CA ASN A 70 4.99 15.92 10.36
C ASN A 70 6.22 16.22 11.23
N GLN A 71 7.41 15.73 10.85
CA GLN A 71 8.66 16.08 11.53
C GLN A 71 9.01 17.56 11.35
N GLU A 72 8.80 18.11 10.16
CA GLU A 72 8.98 19.53 9.89
C GLU A 72 7.96 20.38 10.63
N LEU A 73 6.68 20.00 10.61
CA LEU A 73 5.61 20.66 11.36
C LEU A 73 5.95 20.71 12.86
N LEU A 74 6.36 19.57 13.44
CA LEU A 74 6.78 19.49 14.83
C LEU A 74 7.98 20.40 15.14
N ALA A 75 9.01 20.39 14.30
CA ALA A 75 10.20 21.23 14.50
C ALA A 75 9.88 22.72 14.41
N LEU A 76 9.06 23.12 13.44
CA LEU A 76 8.64 24.51 13.24
C LEU A 76 7.74 25.01 14.38
N ILE A 77 6.78 24.21 14.85
CA ILE A 77 5.96 24.57 16.02
C ILE A 77 6.83 24.70 17.27
N ARG A 78 7.76 23.77 17.50
CA ARG A 78 8.68 23.84 18.67
C ARG A 78 9.56 25.08 18.67
N SER A 79 9.88 25.62 17.51
CA SER A 79 10.66 26.86 17.39
C SER A 79 9.87 28.13 17.78
N GLY A 80 8.57 28.00 18.06
CA GLY A 80 7.71 29.13 18.45
C GLY A 80 7.33 30.05 17.28
N LEU A 81 7.50 29.58 16.03
CA LEU A 81 7.09 30.36 14.86
C LEU A 81 5.56 30.57 14.84
N PRO A 82 5.08 31.74 14.37
CA PRO A 82 3.65 31.97 14.18
C PRO A 82 3.03 30.91 13.25
N ILE A 83 1.87 30.38 13.60
CA ILE A 83 1.25 29.23 12.91
C ILE A 83 1.11 29.46 11.39
N LEU A 84 0.70 30.65 10.96
CA LEU A 84 0.58 30.97 9.53
C LEU A 84 1.92 30.90 8.79
N ARG A 85 3.02 31.28 9.46
CA ARG A 85 4.38 31.17 8.90
C ARG A 85 4.86 29.74 8.86
N VAL A 86 4.48 28.90 9.83
CA VAL A 86 4.72 27.45 9.78
C VAL A 86 4.08 26.84 8.54
N TRP A 87 2.81 27.17 8.26
CA TRP A 87 2.12 26.69 7.06
C TRP A 87 2.78 27.16 5.76
N ASP A 88 3.27 28.40 5.68
CA ASP A 88 4.02 28.90 4.51
C ASP A 88 5.25 28.04 4.21
N LEU A 89 6.05 27.76 5.23
CA LEU A 89 7.27 26.96 5.08
C LEU A 89 6.94 25.51 4.67
N LEU A 90 5.87 24.93 5.22
CA LEU A 90 5.43 23.58 4.85
C LEU A 90 4.90 23.52 3.41
N ILE A 91 4.21 24.54 2.94
CA ILE A 91 3.75 24.65 1.55
C ILE A 91 4.94 24.76 0.60
N GLU A 92 5.95 25.58 0.93
CA GLU A 92 7.15 25.74 0.10
C GLU A 92 7.95 24.43 -0.02
N ARG A 93 8.02 23.64 1.06
CA ARG A 93 8.78 22.38 1.12
C ARG A 93 8.01 21.15 0.64
N ALA A 94 6.69 21.26 0.42
CA ALA A 94 5.88 20.15 -0.04
C ALA A 94 6.26 19.76 -1.49
N GLY A 95 6.90 18.59 -1.65
CA GLY A 95 7.32 18.09 -2.96
C GLY A 95 6.20 17.54 -3.85
N HIS A 96 4.99 17.34 -3.33
CA HIS A 96 3.86 16.78 -4.08
C HIS A 96 2.85 17.89 -4.45
N PRO A 97 2.61 18.21 -5.74
CA PRO A 97 1.76 19.34 -6.15
C PRO A 97 0.34 19.29 -5.61
N GLY A 98 -0.28 18.10 -5.62
CA GLY A 98 -1.64 17.91 -5.07
C GLY A 98 -1.69 18.13 -3.56
N PHE A 99 -0.62 17.78 -2.85
CA PHE A 99 -0.55 17.98 -1.40
C PHE A 99 -0.29 19.45 -1.08
N GLN A 100 0.58 20.10 -1.85
CA GLN A 100 0.84 21.54 -1.73
C GLN A 100 -0.44 22.35 -1.93
N GLN A 101 -1.27 22.03 -2.91
CA GLN A 101 -2.55 22.69 -3.14
C GLN A 101 -3.50 22.51 -1.94
N THR A 102 -3.61 21.29 -1.42
CA THR A 102 -4.39 21.02 -0.20
C THR A 102 -3.89 21.82 1.00
N LEU A 103 -2.56 21.94 1.19
CA LEU A 103 -2.00 22.76 2.28
C LEU A 103 -2.32 24.25 2.12
N ARG A 104 -2.42 24.78 0.89
CA ARG A 104 -2.86 26.16 0.65
C ARG A 104 -4.32 26.37 1.04
N GLU A 105 -5.19 25.40 0.72
CA GLU A 105 -6.61 25.41 1.11
C GLU A 105 -6.75 25.37 2.64
N VAL A 106 -6.03 24.47 3.31
CA VAL A 106 -5.98 24.38 4.78
C VAL A 106 -5.50 25.69 5.39
N LYS A 107 -4.43 26.30 4.87
CA LYS A 107 -3.93 27.60 5.35
C LYS A 107 -4.97 28.70 5.18
N ALA A 108 -5.70 28.73 4.06
CA ALA A 108 -6.73 29.73 3.80
C ALA A 108 -7.88 29.62 4.82
N ASP A 109 -8.31 28.40 5.13
CA ASP A 109 -9.32 28.14 6.16
C ASP A 109 -8.86 28.58 7.56
N ILE A 110 -7.63 28.26 7.94
CA ILE A 110 -7.05 28.67 9.23
C ILE A 110 -6.96 30.19 9.31
N ARG A 111 -6.55 30.86 8.22
CA ARG A 111 -6.55 32.32 8.13
C ARG A 111 -7.96 32.91 8.24
N GLY A 112 -8.98 32.18 7.79
CA GLY A 112 -10.39 32.51 7.94
C GLY A 112 -10.97 32.25 9.33
N GLY A 113 -10.17 31.73 10.28
CA GLY A 113 -10.56 31.50 11.67
C GLY A 113 -10.99 30.07 11.99
N ALA A 114 -10.89 29.12 11.05
CA ALA A 114 -11.11 27.71 11.35
C ALA A 114 -9.96 27.16 12.22
N SER A 115 -10.25 26.17 13.06
CA SER A 115 -9.21 25.37 13.71
C SER A 115 -8.41 24.60 12.64
N ALA A 116 -7.16 24.27 12.93
CA ALA A 116 -6.35 23.46 12.02
C ALA A 116 -6.94 22.05 11.88
N SER A 117 -7.49 21.47 12.96
CA SER A 117 -8.15 20.16 12.87
C SER A 117 -9.37 20.19 11.94
N ASP A 118 -10.21 21.22 12.00
CA ASP A 118 -11.40 21.31 11.12
C ASP A 118 -11.02 21.58 9.67
N ALA A 119 -10.01 22.42 9.42
CA ALA A 119 -9.47 22.67 8.09
C ALA A 119 -8.88 21.39 7.47
N LEU A 120 -8.06 20.66 8.23
CA LEU A 120 -7.49 19.37 7.81
C LEU A 120 -8.58 18.32 7.56
N GLY A 121 -9.64 18.30 8.37
CA GLY A 121 -10.76 17.37 8.27
C GLY A 121 -11.52 17.42 6.94
N LYS A 122 -11.49 18.55 6.23
CA LYS A 122 -12.10 18.69 4.89
C LYS A 122 -11.36 17.87 3.81
N HIS A 123 -10.14 17.41 4.09
CA HIS A 123 -9.27 16.77 3.10
C HIS A 123 -8.88 15.33 3.49
N ALA A 124 -9.89 14.46 3.66
CA ALA A 124 -9.73 13.04 4.00
C ALA A 124 -8.86 12.21 3.02
N ALA A 125 -8.54 12.76 1.84
CA ALA A 125 -7.63 12.13 0.88
C ALA A 125 -6.17 12.09 1.38
N TYR A 126 -5.76 13.08 2.17
CA TYR A 126 -4.39 13.24 2.69
C TYR A 126 -4.31 13.09 4.21
N PHE A 127 -5.35 13.49 4.94
CA PHE A 127 -5.39 13.48 6.39
C PHE A 127 -6.38 12.43 6.87
N SER A 128 -5.90 11.44 7.60
CA SER A 128 -6.77 10.41 8.20
C SER A 128 -7.54 10.98 9.39
N ASP A 129 -8.66 10.33 9.73
CA ASP A 129 -9.44 10.68 10.94
C ASP A 129 -8.57 10.66 12.20
N LEU A 130 -7.67 9.68 12.30
CA LEU A 130 -6.66 9.61 13.36
C LEU A 130 -5.78 10.87 13.41
N TYR A 131 -5.29 11.33 12.27
CA TYR A 131 -4.46 12.54 12.22
C TYR A 131 -5.24 13.77 12.65
N VAL A 132 -6.48 13.92 12.15
CA VAL A 132 -7.35 15.04 12.51
C VAL A 132 -7.66 15.05 14.01
N ALA A 133 -7.99 13.89 14.58
CA ALA A 133 -8.23 13.73 16.02
C ALA A 133 -6.98 14.05 16.86
N THR A 134 -5.81 13.65 16.37
CA THR A 134 -4.51 13.96 17.00
C THR A 134 -4.27 15.47 17.04
N ILE A 135 -4.45 16.18 15.91
CA ILE A 135 -4.31 17.63 15.87
C ILE A 135 -5.34 18.30 16.79
N ARG A 136 -6.60 17.86 16.75
CA ARG A 136 -7.68 18.39 17.60
C ARG A 136 -7.35 18.26 19.10
N ALA A 137 -6.85 17.11 19.53
CA ALA A 137 -6.43 16.90 20.92
C ALA A 137 -5.27 17.84 21.30
N GLY A 138 -4.32 18.06 20.40
CA GLY A 138 -3.22 19.01 20.59
C GLY A 138 -3.69 20.47 20.66
N GLU A 139 -4.71 20.85 19.87
CA GLU A 139 -5.33 22.19 19.91
C GLU A 139 -6.09 22.42 21.22
N GLN A 140 -6.90 21.46 21.64
CA GLN A 140 -7.70 21.55 22.87
C GLN A 140 -6.85 21.57 24.14
N SER A 141 -5.77 20.77 24.18
CA SER A 141 -4.84 20.72 25.31
C SER A 141 -3.79 21.84 25.30
N GLY A 142 -3.68 22.60 24.20
CA GLY A 142 -2.62 23.59 23.99
C GLY A 142 -1.21 22.98 23.87
N ASN A 143 -1.09 21.65 23.77
CA ASN A 143 0.19 20.93 23.72
C ASN A 143 0.36 20.15 22.40
N LEU A 144 0.23 20.88 21.29
CA LEU A 144 0.44 20.34 19.94
C LEU A 144 1.83 19.69 19.75
N PRO A 145 2.95 20.22 20.31
CA PRO A 145 4.27 19.58 20.18
C PRO A 145 4.37 18.16 20.74
N ASP A 146 3.77 17.89 21.91
CA ASP A 146 3.83 16.56 22.52
C ASP A 146 2.98 15.55 21.73
N VAL A 147 1.76 15.96 21.38
CA VAL A 147 0.83 15.11 20.62
C VAL A 147 1.38 14.78 19.22
N LEU A 148 1.97 15.75 18.52
CA LEU A 148 2.67 15.52 17.26
C LEU A 148 3.90 14.63 17.42
N GLN A 149 4.66 14.75 18.52
CA GLN A 149 5.80 13.88 18.78
C GLN A 149 5.36 12.41 18.91
N ARG A 150 4.28 12.15 19.67
CA ARG A 150 3.71 10.81 19.81
C ARG A 150 3.22 10.26 18.45
N TYR A 151 2.58 11.11 17.65
CA TYR A 151 2.14 10.74 16.30
C TYR A 151 3.30 10.42 15.35
N VAL A 152 4.38 11.20 15.38
CA VAL A 152 5.61 10.92 14.61
C VAL A 152 6.23 9.59 15.05
N ALA A 153 6.28 9.31 16.36
CA ALA A 153 6.76 8.03 16.87
C ALA A 153 5.90 6.86 16.37
N TYR A 154 4.58 7.01 16.41
CA TYR A 154 3.63 6.06 15.84
C TYR A 154 3.87 5.82 14.33
N LEU A 155 4.02 6.88 13.53
CA LEU A 155 4.28 6.73 12.09
C LEU A 155 5.60 5.99 11.82
N LYS A 156 6.66 6.28 12.57
CA LYS A 156 7.95 5.58 12.45
C LYS A 156 7.81 4.09 12.73
N LEU A 157 7.09 3.73 13.79
CA LEU A 157 6.80 2.36 14.15
C LEU A 157 6.02 1.65 13.04
N MET A 158 4.96 2.27 12.51
CA MET A 158 4.15 1.69 11.43
C MET A 158 4.95 1.49 10.15
N ILE A 159 5.82 2.43 9.79
CA ILE A 159 6.72 2.29 8.64
C ILE A 159 7.70 1.13 8.88
N ALA A 160 8.30 1.04 10.08
CA ALA A 160 9.22 -0.03 10.42
C ALA A 160 8.56 -1.41 10.36
N LEU A 161 7.36 -1.56 10.93
CA LEU A 161 6.58 -2.81 10.86
C LEU A 161 6.25 -3.18 9.41
N ARG A 162 5.79 -2.22 8.60
CA ARG A 162 5.51 -2.45 7.17
C ARG A 162 6.77 -2.88 6.42
N GLN A 163 7.91 -2.26 6.70
CA GLN A 163 9.19 -2.61 6.09
C GLN A 163 9.63 -4.02 6.50
N LYS A 164 9.50 -4.39 7.78
CA LYS A 164 9.78 -5.76 8.27
C LYS A 164 8.94 -6.79 7.53
N VAL A 165 7.62 -6.58 7.46
CA VAL A 165 6.70 -7.48 6.73
C VAL A 165 7.07 -7.55 5.25
N THR A 166 7.34 -6.40 4.62
CA THR A 166 7.71 -6.35 3.19
C THR A 166 9.02 -7.10 2.93
N LYS A 167 10.03 -6.92 3.79
CA LYS A 167 11.33 -7.60 3.67
C LYS A 167 11.20 -9.11 3.86
N ALA A 168 10.44 -9.57 4.86
CA ALA A 168 10.20 -10.99 5.11
C ALA A 168 9.57 -11.71 3.90
N ILE A 169 8.70 -11.02 3.15
CA ILE A 169 8.04 -11.57 1.95
C ILE A 169 8.89 -11.43 0.69
N SER A 170 9.74 -10.39 0.61
CA SER A 170 10.52 -10.10 -0.60
C SER A 170 11.51 -11.21 -0.94
N TYR A 171 12.19 -11.78 0.06
CA TYR A 171 13.20 -12.81 -0.15
C TYR A 171 12.64 -14.12 -0.75
N PRO A 172 11.58 -14.74 -0.19
CA PRO A 172 10.92 -15.89 -0.80
C PRO A 172 10.48 -15.66 -2.25
N ILE A 173 9.96 -14.48 -2.58
CA ILE A 173 9.52 -14.15 -3.94
C ILE A 173 10.69 -14.18 -4.92
N VAL A 174 11.83 -13.59 -4.55
CA VAL A 174 13.03 -13.59 -5.41
C VAL A 174 13.53 -15.01 -5.63
N LEU A 175 13.60 -15.82 -4.58
CA LEU A 175 14.06 -17.21 -4.69
C LEU A 175 13.13 -18.05 -5.58
N ILE A 176 11.81 -17.91 -5.44
CA ILE A 176 10.82 -18.58 -6.29
C ILE A 176 10.97 -18.11 -7.74
N LEU A 177 11.14 -16.81 -7.99
CA LEU A 177 11.32 -16.26 -9.33
C LEU A 177 12.56 -16.84 -10.02
N ILE A 178 13.70 -16.88 -9.29
CA ILE A 178 14.95 -17.48 -9.80
C ILE A 178 14.75 -18.98 -10.04
N GLY A 179 14.11 -19.69 -9.12
CA GLY A 179 13.84 -21.12 -9.27
C GLY A 179 12.98 -21.43 -10.51
N ILE A 180 11.91 -20.67 -10.71
CA ILE A 180 11.07 -20.78 -11.92
C ILE A 180 11.91 -20.47 -13.18
N ALA A 181 12.77 -19.46 -13.14
CA ALA A 181 13.62 -19.11 -14.28
C ALA A 181 14.64 -20.22 -14.61
N VAL A 182 15.29 -20.81 -13.60
CA VAL A 182 16.25 -21.91 -13.77
C VAL A 182 15.55 -23.16 -14.31
N ILE A 183 14.41 -23.54 -13.73
CA ILE A 183 13.63 -24.69 -14.20
C ILE A 183 13.14 -24.44 -15.62
N GLY A 184 12.61 -23.25 -15.90
CA GLY A 184 12.18 -22.85 -17.24
C GLY A 184 13.31 -22.96 -18.26
N PHE A 185 14.52 -22.48 -17.94
CA PHE A 185 15.69 -22.60 -18.80
C PHE A 185 16.10 -24.06 -19.05
N LEU A 186 16.13 -24.90 -18.01
CA LEU A 186 16.47 -26.32 -18.14
C LEU A 186 15.49 -27.04 -19.08
N LEU A 187 14.19 -26.77 -18.94
CA LEU A 187 13.15 -27.46 -19.70
C LEU A 187 13.00 -26.95 -21.14
N THR A 188 13.22 -25.66 -21.39
CA THR A 188 13.03 -25.05 -22.72
C THR A 188 14.29 -25.09 -23.59
N TYR A 189 15.49 -25.03 -23.01
CA TYR A 189 16.73 -24.97 -23.79
C TYR A 189 17.56 -26.24 -23.66
N VAL A 190 17.80 -26.69 -22.43
CA VAL A 190 18.72 -27.81 -22.18
C VAL A 190 18.06 -29.13 -22.57
N MET A 191 16.83 -29.37 -22.12
CA MET A 191 16.13 -30.64 -22.36
C MET A 191 15.90 -30.94 -23.85
N PRO A 192 15.46 -30.00 -24.71
CA PRO A 192 15.27 -30.27 -26.14
C PRO A 192 16.60 -30.54 -26.85
N THR A 193 17.67 -29.84 -26.46
CA THR A 193 19.02 -30.10 -26.97
C THR A 193 19.42 -31.55 -26.71
N PHE A 194 19.17 -32.05 -25.49
CA PHE A 194 19.41 -33.46 -25.17
C PHE A 194 18.56 -34.39 -26.04
N VAL A 195 17.24 -34.19 -26.12
CA VAL A 195 16.37 -35.04 -26.95
C VAL A 195 16.81 -35.08 -28.41
N SER A 196 17.25 -33.94 -28.98
CA SER A 196 17.72 -33.86 -30.37
C SER A 196 18.99 -34.67 -30.63
N VAL A 197 19.88 -34.79 -29.64
CA VAL A 197 21.11 -35.60 -29.73
C VAL A 197 20.81 -37.10 -29.66
N TYR A 198 19.72 -37.51 -28.99
CA TYR A 198 19.33 -38.92 -28.83
C TYR A 198 18.19 -39.37 -29.78
N GLY A 199 17.94 -38.58 -30.82
CA GLY A 199 16.72 -38.50 -31.65
C GLY A 199 16.20 -39.74 -32.40
N GLU A 200 16.73 -40.95 -32.20
CA GLU A 200 16.18 -42.19 -32.78
C GLU A 200 15.87 -43.30 -31.76
N SER A 201 16.43 -43.23 -30.54
CA SER A 201 16.10 -44.14 -29.42
C SER A 201 15.02 -43.55 -28.50
N ALA A 202 14.31 -42.50 -28.92
CA ALA A 202 13.31 -41.80 -28.10
C ALA A 202 12.15 -42.71 -27.61
N ARG A 203 11.93 -43.87 -28.24
CA ARG A 203 10.94 -44.88 -27.80
C ARG A 203 11.41 -45.76 -26.63
N THR A 204 12.69 -45.72 -26.25
CA THR A 204 13.22 -46.42 -25.06
C THR A 204 13.50 -45.47 -23.89
N LEU A 205 13.07 -44.21 -23.98
CA LEU A 205 13.26 -43.26 -22.88
C LEU A 205 12.50 -43.74 -21.64
N PRO A 206 13.15 -43.75 -20.46
CA PRO A 206 12.52 -44.10 -19.19
C PRO A 206 11.23 -43.32 -18.94
N TRP A 207 10.26 -43.95 -18.26
CA TRP A 207 8.95 -43.36 -17.97
C TRP A 207 9.04 -41.96 -17.33
N ALA A 208 10.03 -41.74 -16.46
CA ALA A 208 10.29 -40.45 -15.83
C ALA A 208 10.62 -39.33 -16.84
N THR A 209 11.39 -39.64 -17.89
CA THR A 209 11.70 -38.68 -18.97
C THR A 209 10.47 -38.39 -19.83
N GLN A 210 9.59 -39.37 -20.05
CA GLN A 210 8.35 -39.20 -20.81
C GLN A 210 7.32 -38.34 -20.07
N VAL A 211 7.16 -38.53 -18.74
CA VAL A 211 6.30 -37.68 -17.90
C VAL A 211 6.79 -36.23 -17.88
N LEU A 212 8.11 -36.01 -17.77
CA LEU A 212 8.67 -34.66 -17.84
C LEU A 212 8.54 -34.04 -19.24
N LEU A 213 8.80 -34.79 -20.31
CA LEU A 213 8.62 -34.27 -21.67
C LEU A 213 7.16 -33.91 -21.94
N SER A 214 6.22 -34.80 -21.59
CA SER A 214 4.78 -34.54 -21.77
C SER A 214 4.31 -33.35 -20.94
N ALA A 215 4.81 -33.18 -19.71
CA ALA A 215 4.54 -32.00 -18.89
C ALA A 215 5.07 -30.72 -19.54
N VAL A 216 6.24 -30.75 -20.20
CA VAL A 216 6.85 -29.59 -20.86
C VAL A 216 6.19 -29.25 -22.19
N THR A 217 5.91 -30.25 -23.04
CA THR A 217 5.23 -30.02 -24.32
C THR A 217 3.79 -29.54 -24.11
N HIS A 218 3.12 -29.99 -23.04
CA HIS A 218 1.85 -29.40 -22.61
C HIS A 218 2.08 -28.04 -21.92
N ALA A 219 3.16 -27.85 -21.17
CA ALA A 219 3.46 -26.56 -20.57
C ALA A 219 3.73 -25.48 -21.61
N GLU A 220 4.34 -25.72 -22.77
CA GLU A 220 4.49 -24.67 -23.80
C GLU A 220 3.13 -24.20 -24.36
N ALA A 221 2.19 -25.12 -24.56
CA ALA A 221 0.82 -24.79 -25.01
C ALA A 221 -0.02 -24.12 -23.91
N TRP A 222 0.25 -24.43 -22.63
CA TRP A 222 -0.50 -23.92 -21.48
C TRP A 222 0.21 -22.81 -20.69
N ALA A 223 1.49 -22.51 -20.95
CA ALA A 223 2.26 -21.50 -20.22
C ALA A 223 1.74 -20.10 -20.50
N ILE A 224 1.47 -19.77 -21.77
CA ILE A 224 0.91 -18.47 -22.15
C ILE A 224 -0.52 -18.33 -21.58
N PRO A 225 -1.44 -19.31 -21.72
CA PRO A 225 -2.73 -19.29 -21.02
C PRO A 225 -2.62 -19.21 -19.50
N ALA A 226 -1.69 -19.94 -18.88
CA ALA A 226 -1.51 -19.95 -17.42
C ALA A 226 -0.99 -18.60 -16.91
N VAL A 227 -0.01 -17.99 -17.58
CA VAL A 227 0.47 -16.63 -17.27
C VAL A 227 -0.64 -15.62 -17.51
N ALA A 228 -1.43 -15.76 -18.58
CA ALA A 228 -2.58 -14.89 -18.85
C ALA A 228 -3.67 -15.04 -17.78
N VAL A 229 -3.97 -16.25 -17.31
CA VAL A 229 -4.94 -16.53 -16.24
C VAL A 229 -4.43 -16.00 -14.91
N VAL A 230 -3.16 -16.19 -14.56
CA VAL A 230 -2.55 -15.65 -13.35
C VAL A 230 -2.55 -14.12 -13.40
N GLY A 231 -2.18 -13.53 -14.54
CA GLY A 231 -2.23 -12.09 -14.78
C GLY A 231 -3.66 -11.53 -14.68
N ALA A 232 -4.62 -12.17 -15.32
CA ALA A 232 -6.04 -11.81 -15.25
C ALA A 232 -6.60 -11.95 -13.84
N THR A 233 -6.21 -12.98 -13.09
CA THR A 233 -6.60 -13.20 -11.70
C THR A 233 -5.98 -12.13 -10.79
N LEU A 234 -4.71 -11.78 -10.97
CA LEU A 234 -4.04 -10.69 -10.26
C LEU A 234 -4.68 -9.33 -10.55
N LEU A 235 -4.97 -9.04 -11.83
CA LEU A 235 -5.62 -7.79 -12.22
C LEU A 235 -7.08 -7.73 -11.74
N GLY A 236 -7.80 -8.84 -11.84
CA GLY A 236 -9.18 -8.99 -11.39
C GLY A 236 -9.30 -8.85 -9.87
N THR A 237 -8.46 -9.55 -9.10
CA THR A 237 -8.39 -9.38 -7.64
C THR A 237 -7.97 -7.98 -7.25
N ARG A 238 -7.02 -7.35 -7.95
CA ARG A 238 -6.61 -5.96 -7.70
C ARG A 238 -7.72 -4.97 -8.01
N ALA A 239 -8.50 -5.17 -9.07
CA ALA A 239 -9.66 -4.37 -9.40
C ALA A 239 -10.78 -4.57 -8.36
N TYR A 240 -11.02 -5.81 -7.96
CA TYR A 240 -11.98 -6.16 -6.92
C TYR A 240 -11.60 -5.56 -5.56
N TYR A 241 -10.32 -5.55 -5.19
CA TYR A 241 -9.81 -4.95 -3.95
C TYR A 241 -9.96 -3.42 -3.90
N LYS A 242 -10.13 -2.76 -5.05
CA LYS A 242 -10.45 -1.32 -5.08
C LYS A 242 -11.90 -1.05 -4.68
N THR A 243 -12.79 -2.04 -4.77
CA THR A 243 -14.19 -1.91 -4.33
C THR A 243 -14.30 -2.10 -2.83
N SER A 244 -15.26 -1.42 -2.19
CA SER A 244 -15.49 -1.53 -0.74
C SER A 244 -15.80 -2.98 -0.32
N ALA A 245 -16.72 -3.64 -1.04
CA ALA A 245 -17.08 -5.03 -0.77
C ALA A 245 -15.90 -5.97 -0.99
N GLY A 246 -15.15 -5.81 -2.07
CA GLY A 246 -14.02 -6.70 -2.36
C GLY A 246 -12.86 -6.55 -1.41
N ARG A 247 -12.59 -5.34 -0.92
CA ARG A 247 -11.62 -5.10 0.16
C ARG A 247 -11.99 -5.89 1.41
N VAL A 248 -13.25 -5.81 1.85
CA VAL A 248 -13.74 -6.56 3.04
C VAL A 248 -13.68 -8.07 2.83
N SER A 249 -14.08 -8.57 1.65
CA SER A 249 -14.05 -10.01 1.36
C SER A 249 -12.63 -10.57 1.37
N ILE A 250 -11.69 -9.88 0.71
CA ILE A 250 -10.28 -10.29 0.65
C ILE A 250 -9.64 -10.20 2.04
N ASP A 251 -9.88 -9.11 2.77
CA ASP A 251 -9.38 -8.92 4.11
C ASP A 251 -9.94 -9.99 5.08
N ARG A 252 -11.20 -10.39 4.93
CA ARG A 252 -11.79 -11.52 5.67
C ARG A 252 -11.14 -12.86 5.30
N LEU A 253 -10.91 -13.11 4.02
CA LEU A 253 -10.28 -14.36 3.56
C LEU A 253 -8.84 -14.46 4.07
N SER A 254 -8.10 -13.35 4.10
CA SER A 254 -6.72 -13.30 4.57
C SER A 254 -6.58 -13.72 6.04
N LEU A 255 -7.60 -13.47 6.86
CA LEU A 255 -7.63 -13.89 8.27
C LEU A 255 -7.81 -15.41 8.45
N LYS A 256 -8.34 -16.10 7.44
CA LYS A 256 -8.53 -17.57 7.48
C LYS A 256 -7.28 -18.34 7.05
N LEU A 257 -6.29 -17.67 6.47
CA LEU A 257 -5.07 -18.34 6.03
C LEU A 257 -4.23 -18.77 7.24
N PRO A 258 -3.76 -20.04 7.30
CA PRO A 258 -2.87 -20.47 8.36
C PRO A 258 -1.59 -19.65 8.32
N LEU A 259 -1.02 -19.36 9.50
CA LEU A 259 0.17 -18.50 9.71
C LEU A 259 -0.05 -17.01 9.39
N VAL A 260 -0.54 -16.68 8.20
CA VAL A 260 -0.79 -15.29 7.75
C VAL A 260 -1.91 -14.63 8.55
N GLY A 261 -3.01 -15.35 8.81
CA GLY A 261 -4.13 -14.81 9.57
C GLY A 261 -3.74 -14.37 10.98
N GLN A 262 -2.87 -15.14 11.64
CA GLN A 262 -2.36 -14.81 12.98
C GLN A 262 -1.51 -13.53 12.96
N ILE A 263 -0.63 -13.38 11.96
CA ILE A 263 0.16 -12.16 11.75
C ILE A 263 -0.75 -10.95 11.55
N ILE A 264 -1.80 -11.10 10.73
CA ILE A 264 -2.73 -10.00 10.46
C ILE A 264 -3.49 -9.62 11.73
N VAL A 265 -3.98 -10.59 12.51
CA VAL A 265 -4.66 -10.31 13.79
C VAL A 265 -3.73 -9.56 14.74
N GLN A 266 -2.48 -10.02 14.91
CA GLN A 266 -1.51 -9.37 15.78
C GLN A 266 -1.16 -7.97 15.31
N HIS A 267 -0.93 -7.79 14.01
CA HIS A 267 -0.64 -6.49 13.42
C HIS A 267 -1.77 -5.48 13.67
N ASN A 268 -3.03 -5.91 13.47
CA ASN A 268 -4.19 -5.06 13.76
C ASN A 268 -4.36 -4.79 15.26
N THR A 269 -4.01 -5.75 16.11
CA THR A 269 -4.03 -5.59 17.58
C THR A 269 -3.01 -4.54 18.02
N VAL A 270 -1.77 -4.62 17.51
CA VAL A 270 -0.72 -3.62 17.73
C VAL A 270 -1.18 -2.24 17.26
N GLN A 271 -1.71 -2.15 16.05
CA GLN A 271 -2.22 -0.87 15.52
C GLN A 271 -3.32 -0.29 16.41
N LEU A 272 -4.32 -1.09 16.77
CA LEU A 272 -5.43 -0.65 17.60
C LEU A 272 -4.93 -0.16 18.96
N ALA A 273 -4.14 -0.98 19.66
CA ALA A 273 -3.66 -0.68 21.00
C ALA A 273 -2.74 0.54 21.03
N ARG A 274 -1.80 0.64 20.08
CA ARG A 274 -0.87 1.78 20.00
C ARG A 274 -1.59 3.08 19.64
N THR A 275 -2.55 3.00 18.72
CA THR A 275 -3.36 4.16 18.31
C THR A 275 -4.26 4.63 19.46
N LEU A 276 -4.95 3.70 20.11
CA LEU A 276 -5.84 4.01 21.23
C LEU A 276 -5.06 4.59 22.42
N GLY A 277 -3.92 4.00 22.78
CA GLY A 277 -3.05 4.52 23.86
C GLY A 277 -2.49 5.91 23.57
N THR A 278 -2.09 6.17 22.32
CA THR A 278 -1.61 7.50 21.90
C THR A 278 -2.69 8.57 22.06
N ILE A 279 -3.92 8.28 21.62
CA ILE A 279 -5.03 9.24 21.66
C ILE A 279 -5.56 9.44 23.08
N LEU A 280 -5.74 8.35 23.84
CA LEU A 280 -6.17 8.41 25.23
C LEU A 280 -5.15 9.14 26.11
N GLY A 281 -3.85 8.85 25.94
CA GLY A 281 -2.80 9.55 26.66
C GLY A 281 -2.71 11.05 26.32
N GLY A 282 -3.32 11.49 25.22
CA GLY A 282 -3.49 12.89 24.84
C GLY A 282 -4.72 13.56 25.48
N GLY A 283 -5.47 12.85 26.32
CA GLY A 283 -6.66 13.35 27.02
C GLY A 283 -7.95 13.30 26.20
N THR A 284 -7.95 12.60 25.06
CA THR A 284 -9.17 12.47 24.24
C THR A 284 -10.15 11.48 24.88
N PRO A 285 -11.47 11.77 24.90
CA PRO A 285 -12.47 10.84 25.42
C PRO A 285 -12.43 9.46 24.74
N LEU A 286 -12.68 8.40 25.51
CA LEU A 286 -12.52 7.01 25.07
C LEU A 286 -13.33 6.68 23.79
N VAL A 287 -14.56 7.17 23.70
CA VAL A 287 -15.44 6.93 22.55
C VAL A 287 -14.83 7.49 21.25
N ASP A 288 -14.33 8.72 21.29
CA ASP A 288 -13.71 9.39 20.14
C ASP A 288 -12.34 8.77 19.80
N ALA A 289 -11.60 8.38 20.85
CA ALA A 289 -10.35 7.67 20.73
C ALA A 289 -10.54 6.32 20.03
N LEU A 290 -11.56 5.53 20.42
CA LEU A 290 -11.85 4.25 19.80
C LEU A 290 -12.35 4.42 18.36
N TYR A 291 -13.23 5.41 18.10
CA TYR A 291 -13.66 5.72 16.73
C TYR A 291 -12.46 6.00 15.82
N SER A 292 -11.51 6.80 16.29
CA SER A 292 -10.30 7.11 15.54
C SER A 292 -9.39 5.88 15.41
N ALA A 293 -9.21 5.12 16.49
CA ALA A 293 -8.35 3.94 16.50
C ALA A 293 -8.82 2.84 15.56
N ARG A 294 -10.14 2.57 15.47
CA ARG A 294 -10.67 1.57 14.53
C ARG A 294 -10.46 1.96 13.07
N THR A 295 -10.39 3.26 12.73
CA THR A 295 -10.12 3.71 11.36
C THR A 295 -8.65 3.56 10.96
N ALA A 296 -7.76 3.52 11.94
CA ALA A 296 -6.32 3.29 11.73
C ALA A 296 -6.00 1.81 11.47
N VAL A 297 -6.90 0.88 11.84
CA VAL A 297 -6.74 -0.55 11.61
C VAL A 297 -6.69 -0.85 10.10
N SER A 298 -5.60 -1.48 9.67
CA SER A 298 -5.32 -1.73 8.26
C SER A 298 -6.27 -2.70 7.57
N ASN A 299 -6.78 -3.71 8.30
CA ASN A 299 -7.73 -4.68 7.78
C ASN A 299 -9.15 -4.13 7.89
N GLN A 300 -9.80 -3.92 6.75
CA GLN A 300 -11.13 -3.31 6.65
C GLN A 300 -12.21 -4.18 7.29
N PHE A 301 -12.08 -5.51 7.20
CA PHE A 301 -13.02 -6.41 7.87
C PHE A 301 -12.92 -6.27 9.39
N VAL A 302 -11.71 -6.25 9.96
CA VAL A 302 -11.52 -6.01 11.41
C VAL A 302 -12.06 -4.64 11.80
N SER A 303 -11.72 -3.58 11.05
CA SER A 303 -12.22 -2.22 11.30
C SER A 303 -13.76 -2.14 11.33
N GLN A 304 -14.44 -2.87 10.42
CA GLN A 304 -15.91 -2.96 10.40
C GLN A 304 -16.47 -3.75 11.60
N GLN A 305 -15.81 -4.83 11.99
CA GLN A 305 -16.22 -5.61 13.17
C GLN A 305 -16.07 -4.82 14.47
N LEU A 306 -15.15 -3.86 14.52
CA LEU A 306 -14.95 -2.96 15.67
C LEU A 306 -15.89 -1.74 15.66
N ALA A 307 -16.65 -1.50 14.60
CA ALA A 307 -17.53 -0.33 14.51
C ALA A 307 -18.64 -0.32 15.59
N PRO A 308 -19.36 -1.43 15.85
CA PRO A 308 -20.40 -1.47 16.89
C PRO A 308 -19.87 -1.19 18.30
N ALA A 309 -18.59 -1.49 18.57
CA ALA A 309 -17.99 -1.28 19.89
C ALA A 309 -18.02 0.19 20.32
N VAL A 310 -18.00 1.14 19.37
CA VAL A 310 -18.10 2.58 19.68
C VAL A 310 -19.47 2.92 20.29
N ASP A 311 -20.54 2.38 19.71
CA ASP A 311 -21.90 2.63 20.17
C ASP A 311 -22.19 1.87 21.47
N GLU A 312 -21.68 0.64 21.62
CA GLU A 312 -21.81 -0.12 22.87
C GLU A 312 -21.15 0.61 24.06
N ILE A 313 -19.97 1.22 23.87
CA ILE A 313 -19.32 2.00 24.93
C ILE A 313 -20.08 3.29 25.24
N ARG A 314 -20.69 3.94 24.23
CA ARG A 314 -21.59 5.09 24.46
C ARG A 314 -22.81 4.70 25.29
N GLU A 315 -23.30 3.47 25.12
CA GLU A 315 -24.39 2.88 25.91
C GLU A 315 -23.95 2.39 27.30
N GLY A 316 -22.67 2.49 27.64
CA GLY A 316 -22.12 2.16 28.95
C GLY A 316 -21.50 0.77 29.07
N ALA A 317 -21.27 0.05 27.96
CA ALA A 317 -20.48 -1.17 27.98
C ALA A 317 -19.01 -0.86 28.28
N THR A 318 -18.33 -1.79 28.96
CA THR A 318 -16.89 -1.71 29.19
C THR A 318 -16.11 -1.87 27.88
N LEU A 319 -14.95 -1.23 27.78
CA LEU A 319 -14.08 -1.31 26.60
C LEU A 319 -13.72 -2.76 26.27
N ALA A 320 -13.34 -3.53 27.29
CA ALA A 320 -12.97 -4.93 27.11
C ALA A 320 -14.12 -5.76 26.54
N LYS A 321 -15.34 -5.57 27.06
CA LYS A 321 -16.54 -6.31 26.61
C LYS A 321 -16.93 -5.95 25.17
N ALA A 322 -16.91 -4.66 24.85
CA ALA A 322 -17.25 -4.16 23.53
C ALA A 322 -16.26 -4.68 22.45
N LEU A 323 -14.97 -4.78 22.79
CA LEU A 323 -13.93 -5.29 21.90
C LEU A 323 -13.87 -6.83 21.83
N ASP A 324 -14.36 -7.54 22.85
CA ASP A 324 -14.42 -9.01 22.87
C ASP A 324 -15.54 -9.58 22.00
N ARG A 325 -16.69 -8.89 21.93
CA ARG A 325 -17.87 -9.33 21.19
C ARG A 325 -17.60 -9.72 19.72
N PRO A 326 -16.84 -8.96 18.91
CA PRO A 326 -16.55 -9.35 17.53
C PRO A 326 -15.58 -10.53 17.39
N LYS A 327 -14.90 -10.96 18.47
CA LYS A 327 -13.93 -12.08 18.47
C LYS A 327 -12.84 -11.97 17.41
N VAL A 328 -12.42 -10.73 17.11
CA VAL A 328 -11.35 -10.42 16.15
C VAL A 328 -10.00 -10.14 16.80
N LEU A 329 -9.98 -9.90 18.11
CA LEU A 329 -8.76 -9.65 18.88
C LEU A 329 -8.35 -10.90 19.67
N PRO A 330 -7.05 -11.07 19.96
CA PRO A 330 -6.57 -12.13 20.84
C PRO A 330 -7.15 -12.01 22.25
N ARG A 331 -7.44 -13.15 22.87
CA ARG A 331 -8.01 -13.23 24.22
C ARG A 331 -7.15 -12.52 25.28
N LEU A 332 -5.83 -12.69 25.23
CA LEU A 332 -4.91 -12.03 26.17
C LEU A 332 -5.00 -10.49 26.05
N ALA A 333 -5.16 -9.93 24.84
CA ALA A 333 -5.36 -8.49 24.67
C ALA A 333 -6.64 -8.01 25.36
N ILE A 334 -7.74 -8.76 25.22
CA ILE A 334 -9.01 -8.45 25.89
C ILE A 334 -8.87 -8.51 27.41
N GLU A 335 -8.18 -9.53 27.94
CA GLU A 335 -7.95 -9.70 29.38
C GLU A 335 -7.10 -8.54 29.95
N MET A 336 -6.05 -8.13 29.24
CA MET A 336 -5.23 -6.97 29.63
C MET A 336 -6.02 -5.66 29.58
N LEU A 337 -6.93 -5.49 28.61
CA LEU A 337 -7.83 -4.33 28.56
C LEU A 337 -8.77 -4.31 29.75
N ALA A 338 -9.34 -5.46 30.13
CA ALA A 338 -10.22 -5.57 31.29
C ALA A 338 -9.49 -5.16 32.58
N VAL A 339 -8.27 -5.68 32.79
CA VAL A 339 -7.42 -5.30 33.93
C VAL A 339 -7.10 -3.79 33.89
N GLY A 340 -6.77 -3.24 32.73
CA GLY A 340 -6.47 -1.82 32.57
C GLY A 340 -7.68 -0.93 32.88
N GLU A 341 -8.87 -1.36 32.52
CA GLU A 341 -10.12 -0.66 32.79
C GLU A 341 -10.49 -0.71 34.27
N GLU A 342 -10.39 -1.88 34.91
CA GLU A 342 -10.66 -2.06 36.35
C GLU A 342 -9.67 -1.29 37.24
N THR A 343 -8.40 -1.23 36.86
CA THR A 343 -7.34 -0.56 37.63
C THR A 343 -7.16 0.91 37.26
N GLY A 344 -7.90 1.42 36.27
CA GLY A 344 -7.71 2.78 35.74
C GLY A 344 -6.38 3.01 35.02
N SER A 345 -5.67 1.93 34.64
CA SER A 345 -4.35 1.96 34.03
C SER A 345 -4.35 1.62 32.53
N LEU A 346 -5.44 1.92 31.81
CA LEU A 346 -5.61 1.63 30.38
C LEU A 346 -4.42 2.06 29.52
N ASP A 347 -3.85 3.23 29.76
CA ASP A 347 -2.68 3.74 29.01
C ASP A 347 -1.46 2.81 29.15
N ALA A 348 -1.19 2.30 30.36
CA ALA A 348 -0.11 1.34 30.58
C ALA A 348 -0.42 -0.01 29.92
N MET A 349 -1.63 -0.55 30.12
CA MET A 349 -2.02 -1.83 29.53
C MET A 349 -2.02 -1.79 27.99
N LEU A 350 -2.46 -0.69 27.38
CA LEU A 350 -2.41 -0.52 25.91
C LEU A 350 -0.98 -0.49 25.38
N ARG A 351 -0.03 0.09 26.13
CA ARG A 351 1.40 0.02 25.79
C ARG A 351 1.92 -1.41 25.88
N ASP A 352 1.63 -2.11 26.96
CA ASP A 352 2.09 -3.48 27.21
C ASP A 352 1.53 -4.45 26.17
N ILE A 353 0.23 -4.34 25.84
CA ILE A 353 -0.41 -5.13 24.77
C ILE A 353 0.36 -4.95 23.47
N ALA A 354 0.59 -3.71 23.06
CA ALA A 354 1.23 -3.46 21.79
C ALA A 354 2.71 -3.88 21.79
N GLU A 355 3.45 -3.72 22.90
CA GLU A 355 4.85 -4.19 23.01
C GLU A 355 4.94 -5.71 22.95
N PHE A 356 4.05 -6.40 23.68
CA PHE A 356 3.96 -7.86 23.66
C PHE A 356 3.68 -8.39 22.25
N TYR A 357 2.65 -7.87 21.58
CA TYR A 357 2.28 -8.34 20.24
C TYR A 357 3.24 -7.89 19.15
N GLU A 358 3.99 -6.79 19.33
CA GLU A 358 5.12 -6.44 18.44
C GLU A 358 6.24 -7.46 18.56
N GLY A 359 6.62 -7.85 19.78
CA GLY A 359 7.63 -8.89 20.01
C GLY A 359 7.22 -10.27 19.48
N ASP A 360 5.96 -10.67 19.69
CA ASP A 360 5.44 -11.93 19.17
C ASP A 360 5.35 -11.90 17.63
N LEU A 361 4.94 -10.77 17.05
CA LEU A 361 4.92 -10.56 15.60
C LEU A 361 6.33 -10.68 15.00
N ASP A 362 7.33 -10.04 15.61
CA ASP A 362 8.73 -10.12 15.19
C ASP A 362 9.25 -11.57 15.23
N THR A 363 8.96 -12.29 16.31
CA THR A 363 9.37 -13.70 16.49
C THR A 363 8.74 -14.60 15.43
N ARG A 364 7.45 -14.38 15.10
CA ARG A 364 6.74 -15.15 14.07
C ARG A 364 7.24 -14.85 12.66
N LEU A 365 7.49 -13.58 12.34
CA LEU A 365 8.08 -13.20 11.05
C LEU A 365 9.47 -13.82 10.88
N ALA A 366 10.29 -13.83 11.92
CA ALA A 366 11.59 -14.49 11.90
C ALA A 366 11.45 -15.99 11.68
N THR A 367 10.60 -16.66 12.47
CA THR A 367 10.37 -18.12 12.37
C THR A 367 9.88 -18.52 10.98
N LEU A 368 8.94 -17.78 10.40
CA LEU A 368 8.45 -18.06 9.06
C LEU A 368 9.56 -17.96 8.02
N THR A 369 10.40 -16.93 8.11
CA THR A 369 11.51 -16.75 7.18
C THR A 369 12.53 -17.89 7.30
N THR A 370 12.86 -18.31 8.53
CA THR A 370 13.81 -19.39 8.81
C THR A 370 13.37 -20.76 8.27
N TRP A 371 12.08 -21.07 8.23
CA TRP A 371 11.58 -22.35 7.71
C TRP A 371 11.31 -22.33 6.20
N ILE A 372 10.83 -21.20 5.68
CA ILE A 372 10.52 -21.05 4.26
C ILE A 372 11.77 -21.22 3.40
N GLU A 373 12.90 -20.67 3.83
CA GLU A 373 14.14 -20.70 3.05
C GLU A 373 14.69 -22.13 2.82
N PRO A 374 14.94 -22.96 3.86
CA PRO A 374 15.37 -24.34 3.67
C PRO A 374 14.35 -25.18 2.88
N ALA A 375 13.06 -24.98 3.12
CA ALA A 375 12.02 -25.69 2.39
C ALA A 375 12.05 -25.37 0.89
N LEU A 376 12.18 -24.08 0.54
CA LEU A 376 12.29 -23.65 -0.86
C LEU A 376 13.58 -24.18 -1.51
N LEU A 377 14.72 -24.11 -0.81
CA LEU A 377 15.99 -24.64 -1.32
C LEU A 377 15.93 -26.16 -1.52
N LEU A 378 15.30 -26.89 -0.60
CA LEU A 378 15.11 -28.34 -0.72
C LEU A 378 14.21 -28.67 -1.91
N ILE A 379 13.05 -28.02 -2.04
CA ILE A 379 12.14 -28.22 -3.16
C ILE A 379 12.84 -27.91 -4.48
N MET A 380 13.56 -26.80 -4.55
CA MET A 380 14.29 -26.40 -5.76
C MET A 380 15.42 -27.37 -6.07
N GLY A 381 16.18 -27.82 -5.08
CA GLY A 381 17.23 -28.81 -5.23
C GLY A 381 16.70 -30.16 -5.70
N VAL A 382 15.57 -30.63 -5.15
CA VAL A 382 14.91 -31.86 -5.60
C VAL A 382 14.39 -31.71 -7.03
N MET A 383 13.77 -30.58 -7.38
CA MET A 383 13.29 -30.35 -8.75
C MET A 383 14.44 -30.28 -9.75
N VAL A 384 15.46 -29.46 -9.50
CA VAL A 384 16.61 -29.30 -10.40
C VAL A 384 17.40 -30.60 -10.48
N GLY A 385 17.68 -31.25 -9.35
CA GLY A 385 18.37 -32.54 -9.30
C GLY A 385 17.59 -33.63 -10.02
N GLY A 386 16.26 -33.69 -9.85
CA GLY A 386 15.38 -34.61 -10.57
C GLY A 386 15.45 -34.41 -12.08
N ILE A 387 15.41 -33.16 -12.55
CA ILE A 387 15.57 -32.82 -13.97
C ILE A 387 16.93 -33.32 -14.48
N VAL A 388 18.02 -33.01 -13.76
CA VAL A 388 19.37 -33.44 -14.15
C VAL A 388 19.47 -34.96 -14.22
N ILE A 389 18.99 -35.70 -13.21
CA ILE A 389 19.01 -37.17 -13.21
C ILE A 389 18.28 -37.73 -14.44
N VAL A 390 17.10 -37.20 -14.72
CA VAL A 390 16.28 -37.61 -15.87
C VAL A 390 16.99 -37.34 -17.20
N MET A 391 17.77 -36.27 -17.28
CA MET A 391 18.59 -35.95 -18.45
C MET A 391 19.79 -36.88 -18.63
N TYR A 392 20.40 -37.36 -17.54
CA TYR A 392 21.55 -38.26 -17.59
C TYR A 392 21.18 -39.75 -17.72
N LEU A 393 19.98 -40.14 -17.31
CA LEU A 393 19.55 -41.55 -17.32
C LEU A 393 19.67 -42.25 -18.70
N PRO A 394 19.31 -41.60 -19.83
CA PRO A 394 19.49 -42.19 -21.17
C PRO A 394 20.97 -42.47 -21.52
N VAL A 395 21.89 -41.62 -21.05
CA VAL A 395 23.34 -41.77 -21.29
C VAL A 395 23.85 -43.09 -20.72
N PHE A 396 23.44 -43.40 -19.49
CA PHE A 396 23.84 -44.66 -18.83
C PHE A 396 23.26 -45.90 -19.51
N GLN A 397 22.03 -45.82 -20.00
CA GLN A 397 21.38 -46.93 -20.70
C GLN A 397 22.03 -47.23 -22.08
N MET A 398 22.48 -46.18 -22.79
CA MET A 398 23.24 -46.37 -24.03
C MET A 398 24.64 -46.94 -23.77
N ALA A 399 25.34 -46.47 -22.72
CA ALA A 399 26.65 -47.03 -22.36
C ALA A 399 26.58 -48.52 -21.99
N GLY A 400 25.51 -48.94 -21.29
CA GLY A 400 25.30 -50.33 -20.90
C GLY A 400 24.93 -51.28 -22.07
N THR A 401 24.42 -50.75 -23.18
CA THR A 401 24.06 -51.56 -24.37
C THR A 401 25.22 -51.70 -25.38
N VAL A 402 26.24 -50.85 -25.29
CA VAL A 402 27.46 -50.92 -26.14
C VAL A 402 28.56 -51.81 -25.52
N GLY A 403 28.45 -52.16 -24.24
CA GLY A 403 29.42 -53.01 -23.53
C GLY A 403 29.02 -54.48 -23.35
N GLY A 404 27.95 -54.95 -24.02
CA GLY A 404 27.42 -56.31 -23.94
C GLY A 404 27.53 -57.08 -25.26
#